data_AF-A0A8H7GQF7-F1
#
_entry.id   AF-A0A8H7GQF7-F1
#
_cell.length_a   1.000
_cell.length_b   1.000
_cell.length_c   1.000
_cell.angle_alpha   90.00
_cell.angle_beta   90.00
_cell.angle_gamma   90.00
#
_symmetry.space_group_name_H-M   'P 1'
#
loop_
_entity.id
_entity.type
_entity.pdbx_description
1 polymer ?
#
loop_
_entity_poly.entity_id
_entity_poly.type
_entity_poly.pdbx_seq_one_letter_code
_entity_poly.pdbx_strand_id
1 'polypeptide(L)'
;MPQIVIIGGSYAGLKAVSTIYSTNTANLDVTVVSPSSHVYFNVAAPRLLVEPEKLSQTVFPVEEILSESSNGDAKFVQGLATKVDFEKREVYVDLAAGGDSTLKFDILVIASGTQAKWAGWKVNTSHEDAQKAILATNHALKKALTVAIVGGGPTGVETAGEIAKEFPLAKVTLYTGADAPLALAGPSLSVKATRKLENLGVQIINDLQIKEVLRKEHGDTLVLDSGETRDYDVGLESFIAGPFSLYLPLSVKDEQGFVVTDETYL
;
A
#
# COMPACT_ATOMS: atom_id res chain seq x y z
N MET A 1 23.28 7.54 24.49
CA MET A 1 22.12 8.21 23.87
C MET A 1 21.12 7.12 23.55
N PRO A 2 19.85 7.20 24.02
CA PRO A 2 18.87 6.17 23.72
C PRO A 2 18.72 5.97 22.21
N GLN A 3 18.73 4.72 21.75
CA GLN A 3 18.65 4.37 20.34
C GLN A 3 17.20 4.05 19.97
N ILE A 4 16.65 4.79 19.02
CA ILE A 4 15.30 4.59 18.52
C ILE A 4 15.40 4.15 17.07
N VAL A 5 14.93 2.93 16.77
CA VAL A 5 14.79 2.44 15.40
C VAL A 5 13.33 2.50 14.99
N ILE A 6 13.04 3.12 13.86
CA ILE A 6 11.69 3.21 13.27
C ILE A 6 11.70 2.44 11.96
N ILE A 7 10.94 1.35 11.87
CA ILE A 7 10.81 0.58 10.62
C ILE A 7 9.60 1.12 9.86
N GLY A 8 9.85 1.84 8.77
CA GLY A 8 8.83 2.42 7.88
C GLY A 8 9.04 3.91 7.64
N GLY A 9 9.51 4.28 6.44
CA GLY A 9 9.73 5.67 6.03
C GLY A 9 8.51 6.29 5.33
N SER A 10 7.31 6.11 5.88
CA SER A 10 6.06 6.65 5.30
C SER A 10 5.23 7.35 6.38
N TYR A 11 3.91 7.49 6.20
CA TYR A 11 2.99 8.26 7.05
C TYR A 11 3.29 8.17 8.56
N ALA A 12 3.11 7.00 9.16
CA ALA A 12 3.21 6.84 10.62
C ALA A 12 4.65 6.99 11.13
N GLY A 13 5.65 6.44 10.42
CA GLY A 13 7.04 6.51 10.84
C GLY A 13 7.62 7.93 10.77
N LEU A 14 7.33 8.67 9.69
CA LEU A 14 7.72 10.07 9.58
C LEU A 14 6.98 10.96 10.57
N LYS A 15 5.70 10.65 10.86
CA LYS A 15 4.97 11.33 11.93
C LYS A 15 5.60 11.05 13.30
N ALA A 16 6.04 9.82 13.56
CA ALA A 16 6.73 9.46 14.79
C ALA A 16 8.03 10.28 14.96
N VAL A 17 8.84 10.42 13.90
CA VAL A 17 10.04 11.31 13.93
C VAL A 17 9.66 12.74 14.30
N SER A 18 8.71 13.34 13.56
CA SER A 18 8.25 14.70 13.83
C SER A 18 7.74 14.89 15.26
N THR A 19 7.00 13.92 15.79
CA THR A 19 6.52 13.95 17.19
C THR A 19 7.67 13.83 18.18
N ILE A 20 8.61 12.92 17.98
CA ILE A 20 9.77 12.73 18.86
C ILE A 20 10.57 14.04 18.99
N TYR A 21 10.92 14.67 17.87
CA TYR A 21 11.74 15.89 17.88
C TYR A 21 10.96 17.15 18.29
N SER A 22 9.64 17.20 18.12
CA SER A 22 8.83 18.35 18.57
C SER A 22 8.43 18.31 20.04
N THR A 23 8.43 17.13 20.66
CA THR A 23 7.94 16.95 22.05
C THR A 23 9.04 16.61 23.05
N ASN A 24 10.23 16.24 22.58
CA ASN A 24 11.33 15.85 23.44
C ASN A 24 12.53 16.80 23.31
N THR A 25 13.15 17.14 24.44
CA THR A 25 14.38 17.95 24.51
C THR A 25 15.62 17.11 24.80
N ALA A 26 15.45 15.79 25.01
CA ALA A 26 16.54 14.86 25.21
C ALA A 26 17.31 14.62 23.91
N ASN A 27 18.61 14.35 24.04
CA ASN A 27 19.44 13.90 22.93
C ASN A 27 19.11 12.43 22.63
N LEU A 28 18.62 12.12 21.42
CA LEU A 28 18.14 10.81 20.99
C LEU A 28 18.82 10.40 19.68
N ASP A 29 19.11 9.10 19.50
CA ASP A 29 19.65 8.55 18.26
C ASP A 29 18.52 7.90 17.47
N VAL A 30 17.87 8.66 16.59
CA VAL A 30 16.72 8.20 15.80
C VAL A 30 17.18 7.75 14.42
N THR A 31 16.92 6.49 14.08
CA THR A 31 17.19 5.92 12.75
C THR A 31 15.91 5.39 12.13
N VAL A 32 15.59 5.84 10.91
CA VAL A 32 14.46 5.34 10.11
C VAL A 32 14.97 4.36 9.07
N VAL A 33 14.34 3.18 8.99
CA VAL A 33 14.63 2.14 8.00
C VAL A 33 13.46 2.03 7.03
N SER A 34 13.74 2.08 5.72
CA SER A 34 12.72 1.90 4.68
C SER A 34 13.35 1.34 3.41
N PRO A 35 12.71 0.40 2.70
CA PRO A 35 13.27 -0.09 1.43
C PRO A 35 13.20 0.97 0.31
N SER A 36 12.20 1.87 0.37
CA SER A 36 12.05 2.98 -0.56
C SER A 36 12.70 4.26 -0.03
N SER A 37 13.43 4.96 -0.90
CA SER A 37 14.00 6.29 -0.66
C SER A 37 12.95 7.41 -0.67
N HIS A 38 11.74 7.14 -1.18
CA HIS A 38 10.65 8.11 -1.23
C HIS A 38 9.38 7.57 -0.55
N VAL A 39 8.67 8.49 0.09
CA VAL A 39 7.27 8.31 0.47
C VAL A 39 6.43 8.30 -0.79
N TYR A 40 5.51 7.37 -0.91
CA TYR A 40 4.50 7.37 -1.96
C TYR A 40 3.13 7.69 -1.37
N PHE A 41 2.49 8.79 -1.83
CA PHE A 41 1.12 9.14 -1.50
C PHE A 41 0.14 8.22 -2.24
N ASN A 42 0.07 6.99 -1.77
CA ASN A 42 -0.64 5.88 -2.43
C ASN A 42 -2.16 6.05 -2.46
N VAL A 43 -2.72 6.97 -1.67
CA VAL A 43 -4.14 7.37 -1.72
C VAL A 43 -4.51 7.92 -3.11
N ALA A 44 -3.56 8.51 -3.84
CA ALA A 44 -3.79 9.00 -5.19
C ALA A 44 -3.75 7.89 -6.27
N ALA A 45 -3.42 6.64 -5.93
CA ALA A 45 -3.24 5.57 -6.91
C ALA A 45 -4.40 5.40 -7.91
N PRO A 46 -5.70 5.44 -7.51
CA PRO A 46 -6.80 5.38 -8.47
C PRO A 46 -6.76 6.48 -9.54
N ARG A 47 -6.42 7.71 -9.12
CA ARG A 47 -6.26 8.88 -10.02
C ARG A 47 -5.05 8.72 -10.94
N LEU A 48 -3.94 8.19 -10.41
CA LEU A 48 -2.70 8.04 -11.19
C LEU A 48 -2.81 6.99 -12.30
N LEU A 49 -3.77 6.06 -12.20
CA LEU A 49 -4.07 5.12 -13.29
C LEU A 49 -4.65 5.80 -14.53
N VAL A 50 -5.32 6.94 -14.37
CA VAL A 50 -5.92 7.72 -15.48
C VAL A 50 -5.08 8.96 -15.82
N GLU A 51 -4.39 9.54 -14.84
CA GLU A 51 -3.57 10.77 -14.95
C GLU A 51 -2.12 10.50 -14.49
N PRO A 52 -1.35 9.63 -15.19
CA PRO A 52 -0.02 9.21 -14.75
C PRO A 52 1.02 10.34 -14.76
N GLU A 53 0.79 11.43 -15.50
CA GLU A 53 1.66 12.61 -15.50
C GLU A 53 1.74 13.30 -14.14
N LYS A 54 0.82 13.01 -13.21
CA LYS A 54 0.83 13.52 -11.83
C LYS A 54 1.71 12.70 -10.88
N LEU A 55 2.31 11.59 -11.33
CA LEU A 55 3.12 10.69 -10.48
C LEU A 55 4.21 11.43 -9.69
N SER A 56 4.91 12.37 -10.32
CA SER A 56 5.97 13.15 -9.68
C SER A 56 5.49 14.02 -8.51
N GLN A 57 4.19 14.35 -8.45
CA GLN A 57 3.58 15.13 -7.37
C GLN A 57 3.14 14.26 -6.18
N THR A 58 3.38 12.94 -6.26
CA THR A 58 2.93 11.96 -5.26
C THR A 58 4.05 11.17 -4.62
N VAL A 59 5.31 11.49 -4.97
CA VAL A 59 6.50 10.88 -4.40
C VAL A 59 7.38 11.95 -3.77
N PHE A 60 7.87 11.70 -2.56
CA PHE A 60 8.59 12.71 -1.76
C PHE A 60 9.84 12.10 -1.12
N PRO A 61 11.03 12.71 -1.24
CA PRO A 61 12.25 12.15 -0.68
C PRO A 61 12.16 12.01 0.85
N VAL A 62 12.43 10.80 1.36
CA VAL A 62 12.38 10.53 2.80
C VAL A 62 13.42 11.37 3.56
N GLU A 63 14.64 11.46 3.03
CA GLU A 63 15.74 12.22 3.68
C GLU A 63 15.42 13.71 3.83
N GLU A 64 14.75 14.32 2.85
CA GLU A 64 14.33 15.72 2.90
C GLU A 64 13.32 15.94 4.03
N ILE A 65 12.29 15.09 4.11
CA ILE A 65 11.27 15.17 5.17
C ILE A 65 11.90 14.93 6.54
N LEU A 66 12.84 13.98 6.65
CA LEU A 66 13.56 13.71 7.89
C LEU A 66 14.40 14.90 8.32
N SER A 67 15.15 15.50 7.39
CA SER A 67 15.97 16.67 7.65
C SER A 67 15.13 17.83 8.20
N GLU A 68 14.00 18.14 7.56
CA GLU A 68 13.08 19.19 8.00
C GLU A 68 12.45 18.89 9.37
N SER A 69 12.01 17.65 9.59
CA SER A 69 11.28 17.27 10.81
C SER A 69 12.17 17.05 12.04
N SER A 70 13.49 16.94 11.85
CA SER A 70 14.46 16.67 12.91
C SER A 70 15.62 17.66 12.98
N ASN A 71 15.58 18.77 12.22
CA ASN A 71 16.70 19.68 12.04
C ASN A 71 18.00 18.98 11.57
N GLY A 72 17.88 17.87 10.83
CA GLY A 72 19.00 17.08 10.32
C GLY A 72 19.55 16.01 11.27
N ASP A 73 18.97 15.84 12.46
CA ASP A 73 19.50 14.90 13.47
C ASP A 73 19.07 13.43 13.24
N ALA A 74 17.93 13.20 12.57
CA ALA A 74 17.47 11.84 12.26
C ALA A 74 18.27 11.21 11.12
N LYS A 75 18.60 9.93 11.25
CA LYS A 75 19.30 9.14 10.24
C LYS A 75 18.33 8.36 9.37
N PHE A 76 18.67 8.21 8.10
CA PHE A 76 17.96 7.34 7.18
C PHE A 76 18.83 6.15 6.77
N VAL A 77 18.26 4.95 6.81
CA VAL A 77 18.86 3.73 6.27
C VAL A 77 17.92 3.20 5.19
N GLN A 78 18.32 3.37 3.93
CA GLN A 78 17.59 2.77 2.82
C GLN A 78 17.88 1.27 2.75
N GLY A 79 16.92 0.45 3.19
CA GLY A 79 17.05 -1.00 3.24
C GLY A 79 15.79 -1.69 3.75
N LEU A 80 15.75 -3.00 3.53
CA LEU A 80 14.66 -3.87 3.97
C LEU A 80 14.99 -4.48 5.32
N ALA A 81 14.17 -4.23 6.35
CA ALA A 81 14.28 -4.98 7.60
C ALA A 81 13.92 -6.45 7.35
N THR A 82 14.84 -7.36 7.65
CA THR A 82 14.69 -8.81 7.41
C THR A 82 14.45 -9.61 8.67
N LYS A 83 14.92 -9.11 9.82
CA LYS A 83 14.71 -9.74 11.13
C LYS A 83 14.76 -8.74 12.27
N VAL A 84 13.94 -8.94 13.29
CA VAL A 84 14.09 -8.32 14.61
C VAL A 84 14.42 -9.40 15.65
N ASP A 85 15.49 -9.16 16.42
CA ASP A 85 15.87 -9.97 17.58
C ASP A 85 15.64 -9.15 18.85
N PHE A 86 14.55 -9.44 19.58
CA PHE A 86 14.16 -8.69 20.77
C PHE A 86 15.06 -8.98 21.99
N GLU A 87 15.67 -10.16 22.06
CA GLU A 87 16.59 -10.52 23.15
C GLU A 87 17.89 -9.72 23.02
N LYS A 88 18.41 -9.59 21.80
CA LYS A 88 19.60 -8.78 21.51
C LYS A 88 19.30 -7.30 21.29
N ARG A 89 18.02 -6.96 21.10
CA ARG A 89 17.52 -5.65 20.68
C ARG A 89 18.19 -5.15 19.39
N GLU A 90 18.14 -5.98 18.36
CA GLU A 90 18.76 -5.74 17.06
C GLU A 90 17.75 -5.84 15.91
N VAL A 91 17.84 -4.92 14.95
CA VAL A 91 17.17 -4.99 13.64
C VAL A 91 18.23 -5.31 12.59
N TYR A 92 18.01 -6.36 11.83
CA TYR A 92 18.83 -6.77 10.69
C TYR A 92 18.22 -6.18 9.43
N VAL A 93 19.05 -5.55 8.60
CA VAL A 93 18.63 -4.79 7.43
C VAL A 93 19.47 -5.18 6.22
N ASP A 94 18.81 -5.56 5.13
CA ASP A 94 19.44 -5.71 3.83
C ASP A 94 19.46 -4.33 3.15
N LEU A 95 20.65 -3.79 2.91
CA LEU A 95 20.81 -2.42 2.39
C LEU A 95 20.46 -2.35 0.90
N ALA A 96 19.77 -1.28 0.49
CA ALA A 96 19.42 -1.07 -0.91
C ALA A 96 20.65 -0.91 -1.83
N ALA A 97 21.76 -0.41 -1.28
CA ALA A 97 23.05 -0.32 -1.96
C ALA A 97 23.83 -1.65 -2.01
N GLY A 98 23.28 -2.72 -1.44
CA GLY A 98 23.94 -4.01 -1.24
C GLY A 98 24.64 -4.14 0.12
N GLY A 99 24.75 -5.37 0.59
CA GLY A 99 25.28 -5.69 1.92
C GLY A 99 24.21 -5.71 3.02
N ASP A 100 24.64 -5.94 4.24
CA ASP A 100 23.80 -5.98 5.43
C ASP A 100 24.20 -4.91 6.45
N SER A 101 23.27 -4.61 7.35
CA SER A 101 23.49 -3.75 8.52
C SER A 101 22.73 -4.30 9.71
N THR A 102 23.27 -4.06 10.91
CA THR A 102 22.61 -4.40 12.17
C THR A 102 22.48 -3.13 13.00
N LEU A 103 21.25 -2.78 13.35
CA LEU A 103 20.91 -1.60 14.14
C LEU A 103 20.47 -2.02 15.54
N LYS A 104 21.12 -1.51 16.58
CA LYS A 104 20.69 -1.69 17.97
C LYS A 104 19.61 -0.70 18.33
N PHE A 105 18.68 -1.11 19.19
CA PHE A 105 17.61 -0.24 19.68
C PHE A 105 17.39 -0.37 21.19
N ASP A 106 17.01 0.73 21.81
CA ASP A 106 16.35 0.77 23.12
C ASP A 106 14.83 0.84 22.94
N ILE A 107 14.37 1.51 21.88
CA ILE A 107 12.97 1.63 21.49
C ILE A 107 12.83 1.26 20.01
N LEU A 108 11.88 0.39 19.69
CA LEU A 108 11.55 0.00 18.32
C LEU A 108 10.13 0.46 17.97
N VAL A 109 10.00 1.26 16.93
CA VAL A 109 8.70 1.69 16.39
C VAL A 109 8.43 0.91 15.10
N ILE A 110 7.33 0.15 15.09
CA ILE A 110 6.90 -0.62 13.93
C ILE A 110 5.85 0.18 13.14
N ALA A 111 6.25 0.70 11.98
CA ALA A 111 5.43 1.51 11.08
C ALA A 111 5.51 1.02 9.63
N SER A 112 5.76 -0.28 9.41
CA SER A 112 6.01 -0.88 8.10
C SER A 112 4.76 -1.04 7.22
N GLY A 113 3.56 -0.87 7.80
CA GLY A 113 2.30 -0.84 7.05
C GLY A 113 1.87 -2.20 6.49
N THR A 114 1.23 -2.17 5.32
CA THR A 114 0.64 -3.34 4.64
C THR A 114 1.15 -3.45 3.21
N GLN A 115 1.07 -4.67 2.67
CA GLN A 115 1.44 -5.01 1.30
C GLN A 115 0.19 -5.17 0.43
N ALA A 116 0.39 -5.07 -0.88
CA ALA A 116 -0.61 -5.39 -1.89
C ALA A 116 0.03 -6.21 -3.01
N LYS A 117 -0.75 -7.05 -3.71
CA LYS A 117 -0.21 -7.83 -4.84
C LYS A 117 0.25 -6.95 -5.99
N TRP A 118 -0.51 -5.90 -6.31
CA TRP A 118 -0.14 -4.92 -7.32
C TRP A 118 0.63 -3.75 -6.69
N ALA A 119 1.85 -3.52 -7.17
CA ALA A 119 2.79 -2.54 -6.60
C ALA A 119 2.29 -1.08 -6.64
N GLY A 120 1.36 -0.75 -7.55
CA GLY A 120 0.80 0.60 -7.60
C GLY A 120 -0.11 0.95 -6.41
N TRP A 121 -0.57 -0.02 -5.60
CA TRP A 121 -1.36 0.28 -4.40
C TRP A 121 -0.51 0.56 -3.16
N LYS A 122 0.65 -0.10 -3.06
CA LYS A 122 1.52 -0.10 -1.89
C LYS A 122 2.97 -0.30 -2.33
N VAL A 123 3.87 0.45 -1.71
CA VAL A 123 5.31 0.25 -1.90
C VAL A 123 5.74 -1.01 -1.14
N ASN A 124 5.88 -2.12 -1.86
CA ASN A 124 6.43 -3.36 -1.29
C ASN A 124 7.96 -3.35 -1.27
N THR A 125 8.58 -2.66 -2.23
CA THR A 125 10.03 -2.62 -2.44
C THR A 125 10.48 -1.17 -2.61
N SER A 126 10.07 -0.53 -3.71
CA SER A 126 10.49 0.82 -4.07
C SER A 126 9.33 1.63 -4.67
N HIS A 127 9.43 2.96 -4.58
CA HIS A 127 8.46 3.85 -5.22
C HIS A 127 8.53 3.77 -6.75
N GLU A 128 9.71 3.47 -7.32
CA GLU A 128 9.89 3.27 -8.75
C GLU A 128 9.10 2.07 -9.27
N ASP A 129 8.99 1.00 -8.49
CA ASP A 129 8.18 -0.16 -8.86
C ASP A 129 6.69 0.18 -8.88
N ALA A 130 6.22 1.01 -7.94
CA ALA A 130 4.86 1.55 -7.96
C ALA A 130 4.62 2.43 -9.20
N GLN A 131 5.56 3.33 -9.52
CA GLN A 131 5.48 4.18 -10.72
C GLN A 131 5.45 3.35 -12.01
N LYS A 132 6.33 2.34 -12.14
CA LYS A 132 6.34 1.44 -13.30
C LYS A 132 5.03 0.68 -13.43
N ALA A 133 4.50 0.14 -12.34
CA ALA A 133 3.23 -0.58 -12.34
C ALA A 133 2.06 0.31 -12.79
N ILE A 134 2.00 1.55 -12.31
CA ILE A 134 0.98 2.54 -12.68
C ILE A 134 1.09 2.89 -14.18
N LEU A 135 2.29 3.21 -14.66
CA LEU A 135 2.52 3.56 -16.07
C LEU A 135 2.16 2.40 -17.01
N ALA A 136 2.59 1.18 -16.67
CA ALA A 136 2.26 -0.02 -17.44
C ALA A 136 0.75 -0.27 -17.48
N THR A 137 0.06 -0.10 -16.35
CA THR A 137 -1.39 -0.29 -16.26
C THR A 137 -2.15 0.80 -17.02
N ASN A 138 -1.75 2.08 -16.92
CA ASN A 138 -2.33 3.15 -17.74
C ASN A 138 -2.20 2.86 -19.24
N HIS A 139 -1.05 2.34 -19.69
CA HIS A 139 -0.84 1.98 -21.08
C HIS A 139 -1.75 0.82 -21.53
N ALA A 140 -1.98 -0.17 -20.67
CA ALA A 140 -2.91 -1.26 -20.94
C ALA A 140 -4.37 -0.75 -20.99
N LEU A 141 -4.77 0.09 -20.04
CA LEU A 141 -6.12 0.67 -19.96
C LEU A 141 -6.51 1.47 -21.21
N LYS A 142 -5.57 2.20 -21.82
CA LYS A 142 -5.81 2.95 -23.07
C LYS A 142 -6.26 2.09 -24.25
N LYS A 143 -6.04 0.78 -24.20
CA LYS A 143 -6.41 -0.18 -25.26
C LYS A 143 -7.44 -1.22 -24.81
N ALA A 144 -7.78 -1.22 -23.52
CA ALA A 144 -8.66 -2.21 -22.93
C ALA A 144 -10.11 -1.99 -23.38
N LEU A 145 -10.79 -3.08 -23.71
CA LEU A 145 -12.24 -3.12 -23.96
C LEU A 145 -12.99 -3.67 -22.74
N THR A 146 -12.32 -4.45 -21.91
CA THR A 146 -12.87 -5.08 -20.71
C THR A 146 -11.92 -4.89 -19.53
N VAL A 147 -12.44 -4.34 -18.43
CA VAL A 147 -11.68 -4.08 -17.21
C VAL A 147 -12.42 -4.65 -16.01
N ALA A 148 -11.76 -5.48 -15.21
CA ALA A 148 -12.28 -5.98 -13.95
C ALA A 148 -11.58 -5.30 -12.77
N ILE A 149 -12.36 -4.75 -11.86
CA ILE A 149 -11.89 -4.27 -10.56
C ILE A 149 -12.40 -5.23 -9.48
N VAL A 150 -11.50 -5.76 -8.68
CA VAL A 150 -11.81 -6.75 -7.64
C VAL A 150 -11.63 -6.12 -6.27
N GLY A 151 -12.72 -6.06 -5.50
CA GLY A 151 -12.80 -5.46 -4.17
C GLY A 151 -13.74 -4.24 -4.15
N GLY A 152 -14.80 -4.30 -3.36
CA GLY A 152 -15.81 -3.23 -3.23
C GLY A 152 -15.46 -2.14 -2.20
N GLY A 153 -14.23 -2.12 -1.69
CA GLY A 153 -13.75 -1.10 -0.76
C GLY A 153 -13.49 0.25 -1.43
N PRO A 154 -13.05 1.27 -0.66
CA PRO A 154 -12.77 2.61 -1.19
C PRO A 154 -11.89 2.61 -2.43
N THR A 155 -10.76 1.90 -2.40
CA THR A 155 -9.81 1.84 -3.53
C THR A 155 -10.46 1.28 -4.79
N GLY A 156 -11.20 0.18 -4.71
CA GLY A 156 -11.86 -0.41 -5.88
C GLY A 156 -13.00 0.43 -6.41
N VAL A 157 -13.79 1.05 -5.52
CA VAL A 157 -14.89 1.96 -5.91
C VAL A 157 -14.36 3.22 -6.61
N GLU A 158 -13.32 3.85 -6.08
CA GLU A 158 -12.68 5.00 -6.72
C GLU A 158 -12.07 4.59 -8.07
N THR A 159 -11.33 3.48 -8.10
CA THR A 159 -10.66 2.98 -9.31
C THR A 159 -11.66 2.67 -10.43
N ALA A 160 -12.77 1.99 -10.12
CA ALA A 160 -13.82 1.71 -11.09
C ALA A 160 -14.43 3.00 -11.65
N GLY A 161 -14.67 4.00 -10.79
CA GLY A 161 -15.21 5.29 -11.19
C GLY A 161 -14.24 6.10 -12.07
N GLU A 162 -12.96 6.19 -11.70
CA GLU A 162 -11.94 6.90 -12.49
C GLU A 162 -11.80 6.28 -13.89
N ILE A 163 -11.63 4.95 -13.96
CA ILE A 163 -11.43 4.24 -15.22
C ILE A 163 -12.66 4.35 -16.11
N ALA A 164 -13.87 4.14 -15.58
CA ALA A 164 -15.10 4.23 -16.38
C ALA A 164 -15.33 5.64 -16.94
N LYS A 165 -14.93 6.66 -16.19
CA LYS A 165 -15.03 8.05 -16.62
C LYS A 165 -14.01 8.40 -17.71
N GLU A 166 -12.75 8.00 -17.54
CA GLU A 166 -11.66 8.38 -18.46
C GLU A 166 -11.64 7.51 -19.74
N PHE A 167 -11.99 6.24 -19.62
CA PHE A 167 -11.94 5.26 -20.72
C PHE A 167 -13.35 4.77 -21.09
N PRO A 168 -14.21 5.60 -21.71
CA PRO A 168 -15.63 5.29 -21.93
C PRO A 168 -15.88 4.12 -22.90
N LEU A 169 -14.86 3.68 -23.64
CA LEU A 169 -14.94 2.48 -24.50
C LEU A 169 -14.73 1.18 -23.71
N ALA A 170 -14.10 1.25 -22.54
CA ALA A 170 -13.86 0.09 -21.69
C ALA A 170 -15.14 -0.27 -20.91
N LYS A 171 -15.54 -1.53 -20.98
CA LYS A 171 -16.57 -2.09 -20.11
C LYS A 171 -15.94 -2.41 -18.75
N VAL A 172 -16.27 -1.61 -17.75
CA VAL A 172 -15.76 -1.77 -16.39
C VAL A 172 -16.71 -2.62 -15.56
N THR A 173 -16.22 -3.69 -14.96
CA THR A 173 -16.93 -4.54 -14.00
C THR A 173 -16.30 -4.41 -12.61
N LEU A 174 -17.06 -4.03 -11.60
CA LEU A 174 -16.66 -4.02 -10.20
C LEU A 174 -17.21 -5.27 -9.48
N TYR A 175 -16.33 -6.16 -9.06
CA TYR A 175 -16.64 -7.29 -8.18
C TYR A 175 -16.46 -6.85 -6.74
N THR A 176 -17.55 -6.74 -5.97
CA THR A 176 -17.46 -6.14 -4.63
C THR A 176 -16.94 -7.09 -3.56
N GLY A 177 -17.18 -8.40 -3.73
CA GLY A 177 -16.94 -9.39 -2.67
C GLY A 177 -17.81 -9.17 -1.42
N ALA A 178 -18.90 -8.42 -1.55
CA ALA A 178 -19.84 -8.08 -0.49
C ALA A 178 -21.24 -7.86 -1.07
N ASP A 179 -22.22 -7.56 -0.22
CA ASP A 179 -23.60 -7.27 -0.63
C ASP A 179 -23.74 -5.94 -1.40
N ALA A 180 -22.79 -5.02 -1.24
CA ALA A 180 -22.75 -3.75 -1.97
C ALA A 180 -21.33 -3.11 -2.01
N PRO A 181 -21.09 -2.13 -2.92
CA PRO A 181 -19.95 -1.24 -2.83
C PRO A 181 -19.93 -0.48 -1.49
N LEU A 182 -18.75 -0.29 -0.92
CA LEU A 182 -18.54 0.38 0.38
C LEU A 182 -19.39 -0.20 1.53
N ALA A 183 -19.66 -1.51 1.55
CA ALA A 183 -20.52 -2.16 2.53
C ALA A 183 -20.22 -1.76 4.00
N LEU A 184 -18.93 -1.68 4.36
CA LEU A 184 -18.48 -1.30 5.71
C LEU A 184 -18.75 0.17 6.07
N ALA A 185 -18.98 1.05 5.09
CA ALA A 185 -19.31 2.46 5.31
C ALA A 185 -20.81 2.69 5.54
N GLY A 186 -21.62 1.63 5.41
CA GLY A 186 -23.05 1.62 5.71
C GLY A 186 -23.96 1.95 4.51
N PRO A 187 -25.26 1.60 4.60
CA PRO A 187 -26.15 1.50 3.43
C PRO A 187 -26.33 2.80 2.64
N SER A 188 -26.36 3.94 3.33
CA SER A 188 -26.54 5.25 2.69
C SER A 188 -25.40 5.58 1.71
N LEU A 189 -24.15 5.24 2.08
CA LEU A 189 -23.00 5.44 1.22
C LEU A 189 -22.98 4.41 0.09
N SER A 190 -23.31 3.15 0.36
CA SER A 190 -23.40 2.09 -0.64
C SER A 190 -24.40 2.42 -1.75
N VAL A 191 -25.60 2.88 -1.41
CA VAL A 191 -26.62 3.29 -2.40
C VAL A 191 -26.13 4.45 -3.26
N LYS A 192 -25.49 5.46 -2.65
CA LYS A 192 -24.94 6.60 -3.38
C LYS A 192 -23.80 6.21 -4.31
N ALA A 193 -22.90 5.34 -3.85
CA ALA A 193 -21.78 4.84 -4.64
C ALA A 193 -22.28 4.01 -5.83
N THR A 194 -23.19 3.07 -5.58
CA THR A 194 -23.84 2.23 -6.61
C THR A 194 -24.44 3.09 -7.71
N ARG A 195 -25.32 4.05 -7.35
CA ARG A 195 -25.95 4.93 -8.33
C ARG A 195 -24.94 5.72 -9.16
N LYS A 196 -23.88 6.25 -8.54
CA LYS A 196 -22.85 7.00 -9.26
C LYS A 196 -22.06 6.14 -10.23
N LEU A 197 -21.70 4.92 -9.82
CA LEU A 197 -20.97 3.96 -10.65
C LEU A 197 -21.84 3.47 -11.81
N GLU A 198 -23.09 3.11 -11.57
CA GLU A 198 -24.03 2.70 -12.62
C GLU A 198 -24.28 3.82 -13.63
N ASN A 199 -24.38 5.08 -13.18
CA ASN A 199 -24.48 6.24 -14.06
C ASN A 199 -23.23 6.44 -14.95
N LEU A 200 -22.07 5.93 -14.53
CA LEU A 200 -20.84 5.89 -15.33
C LEU A 200 -20.76 4.62 -16.21
N GLY A 201 -21.76 3.75 -16.19
CA GLY A 201 -21.78 2.51 -16.96
C GLY A 201 -21.00 1.35 -16.33
N VAL A 202 -20.59 1.47 -15.06
CA VAL A 202 -19.91 0.39 -14.33
C VAL A 202 -20.92 -0.72 -14.04
N GLN A 203 -20.59 -1.94 -14.45
CA GLN A 203 -21.33 -3.14 -14.04
C GLN A 203 -20.89 -3.56 -12.64
N ILE A 204 -21.81 -3.59 -11.69
CA ILE A 204 -21.52 -4.02 -10.31
C ILE A 204 -21.97 -5.47 -10.14
N ILE A 205 -21.08 -6.29 -9.59
CA ILE A 205 -21.35 -7.68 -9.24
C ILE A 205 -21.11 -7.85 -7.74
N ASN A 206 -22.22 -8.02 -7.01
CA ASN A 206 -22.23 -8.28 -5.58
C ASN A 206 -22.18 -9.78 -5.27
N ASP A 207 -21.88 -10.10 -4.02
CA ASP A 207 -21.93 -11.45 -3.43
C ASP A 207 -21.10 -12.50 -4.17
N LEU A 208 -20.08 -12.05 -4.92
CA LEU A 208 -19.19 -12.91 -5.69
C LEU A 208 -17.74 -12.65 -5.31
N GLN A 209 -17.11 -13.69 -4.78
CA GLN A 209 -15.70 -13.67 -4.41
C GLN A 209 -14.83 -14.07 -5.60
N ILE A 210 -13.75 -13.32 -5.78
CA ILE A 210 -12.66 -13.64 -6.70
C ILE A 210 -11.50 -14.15 -5.86
N LYS A 211 -11.08 -15.38 -6.14
CA LYS A 211 -9.99 -16.07 -5.45
C LYS A 211 -8.64 -15.48 -5.84
N GLU A 212 -8.42 -15.29 -7.14
CA GLU A 212 -7.16 -14.78 -7.68
C GLU A 212 -7.33 -14.15 -9.06
N VAL A 213 -6.38 -13.28 -9.41
CA VAL A 213 -6.20 -12.75 -10.76
C VAL A 213 -4.89 -13.27 -11.33
N LEU A 214 -4.99 -14.12 -12.35
CA LEU A 214 -3.86 -14.68 -13.07
C LEU A 214 -3.42 -13.72 -14.17
N ARG A 215 -2.16 -13.29 -14.11
CA ARG A 215 -1.55 -12.36 -15.08
C ARG A 215 -1.12 -13.12 -16.32
N LYS A 216 -1.53 -12.65 -17.51
CA LYS A 216 -1.08 -13.20 -18.80
C LYS A 216 -0.31 -12.15 -19.59
N GLU A 217 0.38 -12.59 -20.64
CA GLU A 217 1.02 -11.68 -21.60
C GLU A 217 -0.02 -10.80 -22.33
N HIS A 218 -1.22 -11.35 -22.53
CA HIS A 218 -2.36 -10.69 -23.14
C HIS A 218 -3.60 -10.86 -22.26
N GLY A 219 -3.94 -9.82 -21.51
CA GLY A 219 -5.07 -9.82 -20.59
C GLY A 219 -4.78 -10.48 -19.24
N ASP A 220 -5.85 -10.65 -18.46
CA ASP A 220 -5.85 -11.24 -17.14
C ASP A 220 -7.04 -12.21 -17.01
N THR A 221 -6.90 -13.24 -16.18
CA THR A 221 -8.00 -14.16 -15.86
C THR A 221 -8.36 -14.04 -14.39
N LEU A 222 -9.63 -13.73 -14.11
CA LEU A 222 -10.21 -13.82 -12.78
C LEU A 222 -10.65 -15.26 -12.53
N VAL A 223 -10.22 -15.84 -11.42
CA VAL A 223 -10.67 -17.13 -10.92
C VAL A 223 -11.64 -16.89 -9.77
N LEU A 224 -12.87 -17.33 -9.90
CA LEU A 224 -13.91 -17.24 -8.86
C LEU A 224 -13.70 -18.35 -7.82
N ASP A 225 -14.29 -18.22 -6.63
CA ASP A 225 -14.25 -19.27 -5.60
C ASP A 225 -14.88 -20.59 -6.06
N SER A 226 -15.80 -20.54 -7.02
CA SER A 226 -16.40 -21.73 -7.65
C SER A 226 -15.43 -22.48 -8.58
N GLY A 227 -14.29 -21.88 -8.93
CA GLY A 227 -13.38 -22.35 -9.98
C GLY A 227 -13.74 -21.90 -11.40
N GLU A 228 -14.86 -21.19 -11.59
CA GLU A 228 -15.17 -20.53 -12.86
C GLU A 228 -14.12 -19.44 -13.16
N THR A 229 -13.77 -19.29 -14.42
CA THR A 229 -12.80 -18.29 -14.89
C THR A 229 -13.44 -17.26 -15.81
N ARG A 230 -13.00 -16.01 -15.72
CA ARG A 230 -13.42 -14.91 -16.62
C ARG A 230 -12.21 -14.13 -17.11
N ASP A 231 -12.10 -13.95 -18.42
CA ASP A 231 -11.01 -13.19 -19.04
C ASP A 231 -11.36 -11.71 -19.19
N TYR A 232 -10.37 -10.86 -18.96
CA TYR A 232 -10.43 -9.40 -19.08
C TYR A 232 -9.15 -8.88 -19.73
N ASP A 233 -9.19 -7.72 -20.38
CA ASP A 233 -7.97 -7.08 -20.89
C ASP A 233 -7.10 -6.54 -19.74
N VAL A 234 -7.74 -6.10 -18.65
CA VAL A 234 -7.07 -5.65 -17.41
C VAL A 234 -7.89 -6.08 -16.19
N GLY A 235 -7.25 -6.74 -15.23
CA GLY A 235 -7.80 -7.09 -13.91
C GLY A 235 -7.03 -6.40 -12.78
N LEU A 236 -7.70 -5.70 -11.87
CA LEU A 236 -7.05 -5.02 -10.74
C LEU A 236 -7.63 -5.50 -9.40
N GLU A 237 -6.80 -6.19 -8.63
CA GLU A 237 -7.10 -6.56 -7.23
C GLU A 237 -6.84 -5.36 -6.33
N SER A 238 -7.88 -4.83 -5.68
CA SER A 238 -7.86 -3.58 -4.90
C SER A 238 -7.95 -3.80 -3.38
N PHE A 239 -7.40 -4.91 -2.90
CA PHE A 239 -7.36 -5.29 -1.48
C PHE A 239 -5.92 -5.50 -0.99
N ILE A 240 -5.74 -5.43 0.33
CA ILE A 240 -4.45 -5.67 0.97
C ILE A 240 -4.09 -7.16 0.89
N ALA A 241 -2.81 -7.46 0.68
CA ALA A 241 -2.28 -8.83 0.74
C ALA A 241 -1.98 -9.27 2.18
N GLY A 242 -1.73 -8.30 3.08
CA GLY A 242 -1.43 -8.56 4.48
C GLY A 242 -0.53 -7.49 5.10
N PRO A 243 -0.18 -7.63 6.38
CA PRO A 243 0.77 -6.75 7.06
C PRO A 243 2.21 -6.97 6.56
N PHE A 244 2.98 -5.89 6.49
CA PHE A 244 4.41 -5.95 6.18
C PHE A 244 5.18 -6.29 7.47
N SER A 245 5.10 -7.53 7.94
CA SER A 245 5.57 -7.94 9.27
C SER A 245 6.33 -9.29 9.29
N LEU A 246 6.76 -9.78 8.13
CA LEU A 246 7.48 -11.07 8.04
C LEU A 246 8.80 -11.08 8.80
N TYR A 247 9.44 -9.92 8.97
CA TYR A 247 10.66 -9.74 9.75
C TYR A 247 10.45 -9.85 11.27
N LEU A 248 9.20 -9.87 11.74
CA LEU A 248 8.85 -10.03 13.15
C LEU A 248 8.59 -11.51 13.51
N PRO A 249 8.95 -11.95 14.72
CA PRO A 249 8.60 -13.28 15.22
C PRO A 249 7.09 -13.46 15.35
N LEU A 250 6.60 -14.69 15.25
CA LEU A 250 5.18 -15.01 15.41
C LEU A 250 4.64 -14.66 16.80
N SER A 251 5.49 -14.63 17.83
CA SER A 251 5.10 -14.35 19.22
C SER A 251 4.54 -12.94 19.46
N VAL A 252 4.77 -12.00 18.55
CA VAL A 252 4.26 -10.62 18.64
C VAL A 252 3.13 -10.34 17.66
N LYS A 253 2.60 -11.37 17.00
CA LYS A 253 1.60 -11.24 15.92
C LYS A 253 0.32 -12.01 16.24
N ASP A 254 -0.79 -11.51 15.71
CA ASP A 254 -2.06 -12.25 15.67
C ASP A 254 -2.05 -13.30 14.53
N GLU A 255 -3.16 -14.05 14.42
CA GLU A 255 -3.32 -15.09 13.39
C GLU A 255 -3.32 -14.55 11.96
N GLN A 256 -3.62 -13.26 11.80
CA GLN A 256 -3.62 -12.54 10.51
C GLN A 256 -2.25 -11.89 10.21
N GLY A 257 -1.29 -12.00 11.15
CA GLY A 257 0.07 -11.50 11.03
C GLY A 257 0.25 -10.04 11.45
N PHE A 258 -0.78 -9.37 11.96
CA PHE A 258 -0.65 -7.99 12.47
C PHE A 258 0.02 -8.00 13.84
N VAL A 259 0.73 -6.93 14.17
CA VAL A 259 1.36 -6.78 15.48
C VAL A 259 0.25 -6.64 16.53
N VAL A 260 0.31 -7.46 17.59
CA VAL A 260 -0.58 -7.32 18.74
C VAL A 260 -0.08 -6.16 19.59
N THR A 261 -0.94 -5.18 19.82
CA THR A 261 -0.62 -3.99 20.62
C THR A 261 -1.52 -3.90 21.84
N ASP A 262 -1.02 -3.27 22.91
CA ASP A 262 -1.86 -2.85 24.02
C ASP A 262 -2.63 -1.55 23.69
N GLU A 263 -3.40 -1.02 24.66
CA GLU A 263 -4.17 0.22 24.48
C GLU A 263 -3.31 1.48 24.27
N THR A 264 -2.02 1.40 24.61
CA THR A 264 -1.06 2.49 24.51
C THR A 264 -0.13 2.38 23.30
N TYR A 265 -0.23 1.28 22.54
CA TYR A 265 0.64 0.97 21.41
C TYR A 265 2.13 0.90 21.78
N LEU A 266 2.43 0.52 23.03
CA LEU A 266 3.77 0.31 23.56
C LEU A 266 4.19 -1.16 23.54
#